data_AF-A0A288DJZ6-F1
#
_entry.id   AF-A0A288DJZ6-F1
#
_cell.length_a   1.000
_cell.length_b   1.000
_cell.length_c   1.000
_cell.angle_alpha   90.00
_cell.angle_beta   90.00
_cell.angle_gamma   90.00
#
_symmetry.space_group_name_H-M   'P 1'
#
loop_
_entity.id
_entity.type
_entity.pdbx_description
1 polymer ?
#
loop_
_entity_poly.entity_id
_entity_poly.type
_entity_poly.pdbx_seq_one_letter_code
_entity_poly.pdbx_strand_id
1 'polypeptide(L)'
;MRNKFIHKRIGDIPKYNTYGDMVKGGSKKKSLINIFVTILCILCIGYFGKFVIQAGQSIAHTIGQSTVNIVSKRLGKDMIADEYGNINVMIIGYGGANHAGGYLADSIMVASWNKKLGAVTMISVPRDFYVTNKETRVFGRINEVFSRGVGRKHEFDTGAKAMIGQLEEVIGVKIPYYALIDFEGFKKVIDTLGGIEIDVPKVIHDTTYPTENMGYMTLHVNTGVQLFSGERALMYARSRHSTSDFDRSLRQQQIMKAIVTKFMQQGLKPTKIKQLYADYTAMVKTNISLDEMIGLAQYVDNLKNIFSFGLTTDCSNVAHRYSYPGCFLYAPDSVNFGGASVILPVGSDKANPSNYQYINNFAFYVMHNQEYLIENPQITIWNGIDKQYAQQQKVKTDGHANQVAVKLKKYAFNIPVTKNAPSPYLQTELYILGTGNYDNTINMLKSLVAIDNVVPFSERSPEEPFIGPEEIYQEQLSGTELLLILGNKYVDRAKGKRFDYYK
;
A
#
# COMPACT_ATOMS: atom_id res chain seq x y z
N MET A 1 -45.14 -20.91 27.55
CA MET A 1 -44.55 -21.10 26.21
C MET A 1 -45.05 -20.03 25.25
N ARG A 2 -44.14 -19.47 24.45
CA ARG A 2 -44.33 -18.68 23.21
C ARG A 2 -44.78 -17.21 23.29
N ASN A 3 -43.76 -16.35 23.13
CA ASN A 3 -43.71 -15.09 22.37
C ASN A 3 -44.82 -14.89 21.32
N LYS A 4 -45.26 -13.63 21.18
CA LYS A 4 -45.11 -12.89 19.92
C LYS A 4 -45.30 -11.37 20.11
N PHE A 5 -44.18 -10.66 19.97
CA PHE A 5 -44.09 -9.22 19.74
C PHE A 5 -44.52 -8.87 18.31
N ILE A 6 -45.28 -7.78 18.19
CA ILE A 6 -45.74 -7.05 17.00
C ILE A 6 -46.01 -5.63 17.54
N HIS A 7 -45.42 -4.49 17.15
CA HIS A 7 -44.82 -4.02 15.90
C HIS A 7 -43.92 -2.78 16.08
N LYS A 8 -42.76 -2.77 15.43
CA LYS A 8 -42.35 -1.73 14.46
C LYS A 8 -41.26 -2.32 13.56
N ARG A 9 -41.46 -2.25 12.24
CA ARG A 9 -40.58 -2.88 11.25
C ARG A 9 -39.26 -2.12 11.10
N ILE A 10 -38.17 -2.87 11.06
CA ILE A 10 -36.87 -2.49 10.53
C ILE A 10 -37.08 -2.10 9.06
N GLY A 11 -36.79 -0.87 8.65
CA GLY A 11 -37.04 -0.45 7.26
C GLY A 11 -36.75 0.99 6.84
N ASP A 12 -36.78 1.99 7.72
CA ASP A 12 -36.68 3.40 7.29
C ASP A 12 -35.37 4.08 7.71
N ILE A 13 -34.25 3.46 7.32
CA ILE A 13 -32.93 4.10 7.27
C ILE A 13 -32.82 4.79 5.90
N PRO A 14 -32.26 6.01 5.78
CA PRO A 14 -31.99 6.60 4.47
C PRO A 14 -31.14 5.63 3.64
N LYS A 15 -31.70 5.13 2.54
CA LYS A 15 -30.97 4.31 1.57
C LYS A 15 -29.99 5.22 0.82
N TYR A 16 -28.73 5.21 1.22
CA TYR A 16 -27.64 5.71 0.39
C TYR A 16 -27.29 4.63 -0.63
N ASN A 17 -27.72 4.81 -1.88
CA ASN A 17 -27.60 3.76 -2.90
C ASN A 17 -26.20 3.66 -3.53
N THR A 18 -25.27 4.60 -3.29
CA THR A 18 -23.86 4.45 -3.70
C THR A 18 -22.86 5.14 -2.76
N TYR A 19 -21.63 4.61 -2.72
CA TYR A 19 -20.48 5.18 -1.99
C TYR A 19 -20.06 6.58 -2.48
N GLY A 20 -20.60 7.06 -3.61
CA GLY A 20 -20.32 8.39 -4.16
C GLY A 20 -21.00 9.54 -3.41
N ASP A 21 -22.01 9.26 -2.60
CA ASP A 21 -22.82 10.29 -1.94
C ASP A 21 -22.19 10.82 -0.64
N MET A 22 -21.13 10.19 -0.13
CA MET A 22 -20.48 10.59 1.13
C MET A 22 -19.37 11.66 0.95
N VAL A 23 -18.92 11.96 -0.28
CA VAL A 23 -17.79 12.87 -0.49
C VAL A 23 -18.06 13.78 -1.70
N LYS A 24 -18.78 14.88 -1.46
CA LYS A 24 -18.76 16.04 -2.35
C LYS A 24 -17.80 17.09 -1.80
N GLY A 25 -16.82 17.46 -2.64
CA GLY A 25 -16.28 18.81 -2.71
C GLY A 25 -14.86 18.99 -2.17
N GLY A 26 -13.90 19.24 -3.08
CA GLY A 26 -12.62 19.87 -2.74
C GLY A 26 -11.44 19.41 -3.61
N SER A 27 -11.21 20.08 -4.73
CA SER A 27 -10.09 19.83 -5.64
C SER A 27 -8.71 20.05 -5.00
N LYS A 28 -7.73 19.15 -5.21
CA LYS A 28 -6.48 19.38 -5.98
C LYS A 28 -5.44 18.24 -5.80
N LYS A 29 -5.19 17.53 -6.92
CA LYS A 29 -3.90 17.07 -7.52
C LYS A 29 -2.87 16.20 -6.75
N LYS A 30 -2.66 14.99 -7.33
CA LYS A 30 -1.39 14.21 -7.56
C LYS A 30 -0.83 13.46 -6.33
N SER A 31 -0.21 12.26 -6.38
CA SER A 31 0.38 11.42 -7.44
C SER A 31 0.40 9.92 -7.03
N LEU A 32 -0.59 9.10 -7.45
CA LEU A 32 -0.63 7.63 -7.23
C LEU A 32 -0.31 6.78 -8.49
N ILE A 33 0.42 7.33 -9.47
CA ILE A 33 0.76 6.65 -10.75
C ILE A 33 1.70 5.45 -10.52
N ASN A 34 2.42 5.50 -9.41
CA ASN A 34 3.58 4.68 -9.14
C ASN A 34 3.23 3.25 -8.68
N ILE A 35 1.93 3.04 -8.39
CA ILE A 35 1.45 1.86 -7.68
C ILE A 35 1.37 0.60 -8.59
N PHE A 36 1.32 0.79 -9.89
CA PHE A 36 0.72 -0.20 -10.79
C PHE A 36 1.71 -1.03 -11.60
N VAL A 37 2.79 -0.40 -12.00
CA VAL A 37 3.92 -1.05 -12.69
C VAL A 37 4.50 -2.15 -11.78
N THR A 38 4.35 -2.01 -10.46
CA THR A 38 4.97 -2.90 -9.47
C THR A 38 4.22 -4.19 -9.21
N ILE A 39 2.89 -4.14 -9.19
CA ILE A 39 2.11 -5.37 -9.11
C ILE A 39 2.30 -6.19 -10.40
N LEU A 40 2.50 -5.50 -11.54
CA LEU A 40 2.76 -6.14 -12.85
C LEU A 40 3.97 -7.05 -12.77
N CYS A 41 5.08 -6.61 -12.19
CA CYS A 41 6.26 -7.46 -12.18
C CYS A 41 6.18 -8.59 -11.16
N ILE A 42 5.70 -8.39 -9.93
CA ILE A 42 5.65 -9.50 -8.95
C ILE A 42 4.65 -10.58 -9.37
N LEU A 43 3.48 -10.19 -9.87
CA LEU A 43 2.49 -11.16 -10.34
C LEU A 43 2.92 -11.79 -11.66
N CYS A 44 3.49 -11.04 -12.61
CA CYS A 44 4.06 -11.66 -13.80
C CYS A 44 5.21 -12.60 -13.44
N ILE A 45 6.13 -12.25 -12.53
CA ILE A 45 7.27 -13.10 -12.14
C ILE A 45 6.83 -14.38 -11.44
N GLY A 46 5.95 -14.26 -10.44
CA GLY A 46 5.43 -15.42 -9.72
C GLY A 46 4.57 -16.31 -10.62
N TYR A 47 3.54 -15.74 -11.26
CA TYR A 47 2.65 -16.52 -12.13
C TYR A 47 3.41 -17.08 -13.34
N PHE A 48 4.39 -16.38 -13.91
CA PHE A 48 5.27 -16.89 -14.97
C PHE A 48 6.09 -18.10 -14.53
N GLY A 49 6.61 -18.12 -13.30
CA GLY A 49 7.24 -19.31 -12.74
C GLY A 49 6.29 -20.51 -12.62
N LYS A 50 5.08 -20.27 -12.09
CA LYS A 50 4.06 -21.30 -11.94
C LYS A 50 3.62 -21.87 -13.28
N PHE A 51 3.50 -20.98 -14.23
CA PHE A 51 3.25 -21.20 -15.63
C PHE A 51 4.38 -22.05 -16.27
N VAL A 52 5.66 -21.74 -16.05
CA VAL A 52 6.80 -22.58 -16.50
C VAL A 52 6.73 -24.01 -15.98
N ILE A 53 6.36 -24.19 -14.70
CA ILE A 53 6.31 -25.51 -14.07
C ILE A 53 5.15 -26.35 -14.58
N GLN A 54 3.96 -25.75 -14.65
CA GLN A 54 2.76 -26.43 -15.17
C GLN A 54 2.93 -26.79 -16.66
N ALA A 55 3.61 -25.92 -17.40
CA ALA A 55 3.99 -26.18 -18.77
C ALA A 55 5.02 -27.34 -18.85
N GLY A 56 6.07 -27.38 -18.03
CA GLY A 56 7.02 -28.51 -17.95
C GLY A 56 6.36 -29.88 -17.67
N GLN A 57 5.18 -29.90 -17.06
CA GLN A 57 4.41 -31.11 -16.76
C GLN A 57 3.62 -31.69 -17.93
N SER A 58 3.44 -31.00 -19.07
CA SER A 58 2.84 -31.68 -20.24
C SER A 58 3.78 -32.71 -20.91
N ILE A 59 5.01 -32.84 -20.39
CA ILE A 59 5.98 -33.89 -20.73
C ILE A 59 5.89 -35.08 -19.75
N ALA A 60 5.29 -34.90 -18.57
CA ALA A 60 5.11 -35.93 -17.55
C ALA A 60 3.61 -36.08 -17.24
N HIS A 61 2.96 -37.02 -17.93
CA HIS A 61 1.53 -37.23 -17.85
C HIS A 61 1.07 -37.44 -16.39
N THR A 62 -0.02 -36.75 -16.02
CA THR A 62 -0.80 -36.86 -14.77
C THR A 62 -0.35 -35.93 -13.61
N ILE A 63 -1.33 -35.36 -12.89
CA ILE A 63 -1.32 -35.03 -11.43
C ILE A 63 -1.17 -33.54 -11.02
N GLY A 64 -2.26 -32.98 -10.45
CA GLY A 64 -2.39 -32.28 -9.14
C GLY A 64 -1.47 -31.12 -8.69
N GLN A 65 -2.00 -30.25 -7.82
CA GLN A 65 -1.28 -29.14 -7.14
C GLN A 65 0.07 -29.55 -6.50
N SER A 66 0.24 -30.83 -6.14
CA SER A 66 1.45 -31.38 -5.55
C SER A 66 2.69 -31.36 -6.47
N THR A 67 2.51 -31.35 -7.80
CA THR A 67 3.64 -31.43 -8.75
C THR A 67 4.31 -30.08 -8.98
N VAL A 68 3.56 -28.97 -8.83
CA VAL A 68 4.11 -27.60 -8.98
C VAL A 68 5.19 -27.34 -7.92
N ASN A 69 4.92 -27.74 -6.68
CA ASN A 69 5.87 -27.61 -5.57
C ASN A 69 7.11 -28.51 -5.77
N ILE A 70 6.95 -29.69 -6.37
CA ILE A 70 8.07 -30.62 -6.61
C ILE A 70 9.00 -30.09 -7.70
N VAL A 71 8.46 -29.62 -8.82
CA VAL A 71 9.25 -29.07 -9.92
C VAL A 71 9.86 -27.72 -9.54
N SER A 72 9.14 -26.86 -8.79
CA SER A 72 9.66 -25.59 -8.27
C SER A 72 10.86 -25.84 -7.36
N LYS A 73 10.75 -26.79 -6.42
CA LYS A 73 11.85 -27.15 -5.52
C LYS A 73 13.02 -27.85 -6.21
N ARG A 74 12.82 -28.47 -7.38
CA ARG A 74 13.87 -29.18 -8.13
C ARG A 74 14.56 -28.33 -9.20
N LEU A 75 13.85 -27.43 -9.86
CA LEU A 75 14.34 -26.63 -10.98
C LEU A 75 14.41 -25.13 -10.68
N GLY A 76 13.75 -24.68 -9.62
CA GLY A 76 13.74 -23.29 -9.19
C GLY A 76 14.88 -22.97 -8.24
N LYS A 77 15.28 -21.71 -8.24
CA LYS A 77 16.24 -21.12 -7.29
C LYS A 77 15.47 -20.23 -6.32
N ASP A 78 15.82 -20.29 -5.04
CA ASP A 78 15.27 -19.36 -4.06
C ASP A 78 15.79 -17.94 -4.33
N MET A 79 14.87 -16.99 -4.34
CA MET A 79 15.22 -15.57 -4.39
C MET A 79 15.84 -15.09 -3.08
N ILE A 80 16.67 -14.05 -3.17
CA ILE A 80 17.24 -13.35 -2.03
C ILE A 80 16.10 -12.71 -1.23
N ALA A 81 15.94 -13.17 0.00
CA ALA A 81 15.05 -12.57 0.99
C ALA A 81 15.86 -11.78 2.03
N ASP A 82 15.23 -10.78 2.63
CA ASP A 82 15.78 -10.09 3.80
C ASP A 82 15.68 -10.95 5.08
N GLU A 83 16.16 -10.42 6.20
CA GLU A 83 16.15 -11.09 7.50
C GLU A 83 14.74 -11.41 8.04
N TYR A 84 13.72 -10.75 7.50
CA TYR A 84 12.31 -10.96 7.82
C TYR A 84 11.64 -11.95 6.85
N GLY A 85 12.39 -12.50 5.89
CA GLY A 85 11.91 -13.45 4.90
C GLY A 85 11.13 -12.82 3.75
N ASN A 86 11.24 -11.50 3.56
CA ASN A 86 10.58 -10.81 2.46
C ASN A 86 11.49 -10.68 1.24
N ILE A 87 10.90 -10.82 0.06
CA ILE A 87 11.57 -10.59 -1.22
C ILE A 87 11.21 -9.19 -1.69
N ASN A 88 12.20 -8.32 -1.79
CA ASN A 88 12.01 -6.91 -2.12
C ASN A 88 12.37 -6.63 -3.59
N VAL A 89 11.45 -5.99 -4.31
CA VAL A 89 11.59 -5.68 -5.74
C VAL A 89 11.29 -4.20 -5.97
N MET A 90 12.25 -3.44 -6.53
CA MET A 90 12.00 -2.09 -7.06
C MET A 90 11.33 -2.21 -8.41
N ILE A 91 10.31 -1.42 -8.66
CA ILE A 91 9.63 -1.46 -9.95
C ILE A 91 9.39 -0.06 -10.48
N ILE A 92 9.82 0.13 -11.73
CA ILE A 92 9.85 1.42 -12.42
C ILE A 92 9.04 1.36 -13.69
N GLY A 93 8.14 2.32 -13.86
CA GLY A 93 7.49 2.61 -15.13
C GLY A 93 8.09 3.85 -15.75
N TYR A 94 8.48 3.76 -17.02
CA TYR A 94 9.03 4.87 -17.78
C TYR A 94 8.40 4.93 -19.18
N GLY A 95 8.47 6.10 -19.83
CA GLY A 95 7.82 6.32 -21.13
C GLY A 95 8.39 5.44 -22.25
N GLY A 96 9.71 5.30 -22.33
CA GLY A 96 10.42 4.61 -23.42
C GLY A 96 11.10 5.58 -24.40
N ALA A 97 11.99 5.07 -25.26
CA ALA A 97 12.88 5.87 -26.12
C ALA A 97 12.17 6.82 -27.09
N ASN A 98 10.90 6.54 -27.42
CA ASN A 98 10.10 7.32 -28.38
C ASN A 98 9.42 8.55 -27.77
N HIS A 99 9.67 8.87 -26.50
CA HIS A 99 9.08 10.04 -25.83
C HIS A 99 10.16 11.04 -25.37
N ALA A 100 9.84 12.34 -25.43
CA ALA A 100 10.68 13.38 -24.84
C ALA A 100 10.79 13.18 -23.32
N GLY A 101 12.02 12.99 -22.82
CA GLY A 101 12.23 12.58 -21.43
C GLY A 101 11.85 11.12 -21.15
N GLY A 102 11.91 10.27 -22.17
CA GLY A 102 11.41 8.89 -22.17
C GLY A 102 11.89 7.99 -21.03
N TYR A 103 13.07 8.26 -20.46
CA TYR A 103 13.61 7.49 -19.32
C TYR A 103 13.31 8.10 -17.95
N LEU A 104 12.49 9.14 -17.86
CA LEU A 104 11.99 9.61 -16.56
C LEU A 104 11.10 8.54 -15.94
N ALA A 105 11.40 8.18 -14.69
CA ALA A 105 10.61 7.23 -13.93
C ALA A 105 9.31 7.90 -13.46
N ASP A 106 8.24 7.70 -14.23
CA ASP A 106 6.91 8.23 -13.91
C ASP A 106 6.16 7.37 -12.89
N SER A 107 6.60 6.12 -12.73
CA SER A 107 6.11 5.17 -11.73
C SER A 107 7.29 4.59 -10.96
N ILE A 108 7.34 4.75 -9.63
CA ILE A 108 8.43 4.32 -8.75
C ILE A 108 7.85 3.67 -7.50
N MET A 109 8.15 2.40 -7.29
CA MET A 109 7.73 1.69 -6.09
C MET A 109 8.78 0.69 -5.61
N VAL A 110 8.67 0.33 -4.34
CA VAL A 110 9.23 -0.89 -3.78
C VAL A 110 8.09 -1.81 -3.32
N ALA A 111 8.17 -3.08 -3.68
CA ALA A 111 7.27 -4.11 -3.20
C ALA A 111 8.02 -5.16 -2.40
N SER A 112 7.39 -5.67 -1.35
CA SER A 112 7.93 -6.63 -0.39
C SER A 112 6.99 -7.81 -0.26
N TRP A 113 7.43 -8.98 -0.74
CA TRP A 113 6.64 -10.19 -0.71
C TRP A 113 7.07 -11.11 0.43
N ASN A 114 6.18 -11.31 1.41
CA ASN A 114 6.32 -12.39 2.37
C ASN A 114 5.67 -13.67 1.84
N LYS A 115 6.50 -14.61 1.37
CA LYS A 115 6.03 -15.88 0.78
C LYS A 115 5.33 -16.80 1.79
N LYS A 116 5.64 -16.70 3.09
CA LYS A 116 5.03 -17.52 4.15
C LYS A 116 3.65 -17.01 4.52
N LEU A 117 3.49 -15.70 4.64
CA LEU A 117 2.21 -15.05 4.93
C LEU A 117 1.29 -14.98 3.72
N GLY A 118 1.83 -15.17 2.51
CA GLY A 118 1.05 -15.00 1.29
C GLY A 118 0.61 -13.55 1.10
N ALA A 119 1.50 -12.61 1.44
CA ALA A 119 1.19 -11.19 1.51
C ALA A 119 2.26 -10.36 0.78
N VAL A 120 1.82 -9.32 0.07
CA VAL A 120 2.70 -8.36 -0.60
C VAL A 120 2.35 -6.96 -0.12
N THR A 121 3.32 -6.24 0.42
CA THR A 121 3.19 -4.81 0.71
C THR A 121 3.95 -3.97 -0.29
N MET A 122 3.35 -2.84 -0.66
CA MET A 122 3.83 -1.94 -1.69
C MET A 122 3.90 -0.51 -1.21
N ILE A 123 5.01 0.18 -1.47
CA ILE A 123 5.21 1.59 -1.14
C ILE A 123 5.62 2.38 -2.38
N SER A 124 4.70 3.22 -2.85
CA SER A 124 4.97 4.17 -3.93
C SER A 124 5.68 5.42 -3.43
N VAL A 125 6.74 5.80 -4.14
CA VAL A 125 7.50 7.03 -3.90
C VAL A 125 7.16 8.03 -4.99
N PRO A 126 6.62 9.23 -4.69
CA PRO A 126 6.27 10.22 -5.70
C PRO A 126 7.44 10.58 -6.60
N ARG A 127 7.19 10.70 -7.91
CA ARG A 127 8.23 11.04 -8.90
C ARG A 127 8.92 12.39 -8.65
N ASP A 128 8.20 13.32 -8.03
CA ASP A 128 8.66 14.67 -7.68
C ASP A 128 9.35 14.71 -6.30
N PHE A 129 9.56 13.56 -5.66
CA PHE A 129 10.31 13.46 -4.40
C PHE A 129 11.73 13.95 -4.59
N TYR A 130 12.16 14.90 -3.77
CA TYR A 130 13.46 15.55 -3.88
C TYR A 130 14.52 14.77 -3.12
N VAL A 131 15.60 14.43 -3.81
CA VAL A 131 16.70 13.60 -3.30
C VAL A 131 18.05 14.24 -3.61
N THR A 132 19.07 13.75 -2.90
CA THR A 132 20.48 14.05 -3.16
C THR A 132 21.22 12.75 -3.42
N ASN A 133 21.93 12.69 -4.53
CA ASN A 133 22.90 11.63 -4.76
C ASN A 133 24.13 11.90 -3.88
N LYS A 134 24.42 11.02 -2.91
CA LYS A 134 25.50 11.24 -1.92
C LYS A 134 26.90 11.26 -2.53
N GLU A 135 27.13 10.49 -3.60
CA GLU A 135 28.43 10.39 -4.26
C GLU A 135 28.77 11.67 -5.03
N THR A 136 27.79 12.24 -5.71
CA THR A 136 27.96 13.41 -6.59
C THR A 136 27.55 14.72 -5.93
N ARG A 137 26.87 14.67 -4.78
CA ARG A 137 26.21 15.80 -4.09
C ARG A 137 25.18 16.53 -4.98
N VAL A 138 24.73 15.90 -6.06
CA VAL A 138 23.77 16.51 -6.98
C VAL A 138 22.35 16.28 -6.46
N PHE A 139 21.58 17.36 -6.44
CA PHE A 139 20.19 17.37 -6.04
C PHE A 139 19.27 17.28 -7.25
N GLY A 140 18.07 16.74 -7.04
CA GLY A 140 17.03 16.69 -8.08
C GLY A 140 15.82 15.89 -7.65
N ARG A 141 14.87 15.75 -8.58
CA ARG A 141 13.73 14.85 -8.38
C ARG A 141 14.17 13.41 -8.60
N ILE A 142 13.59 12.51 -7.83
CA ILE A 142 13.93 11.09 -7.83
C ILE A 142 13.70 10.44 -9.21
N ASN A 143 12.74 10.93 -10.00
CA ASN A 143 12.47 10.42 -11.34
C ASN A 143 13.60 10.62 -12.35
N GLU A 144 14.52 11.54 -12.07
CA GLU A 144 15.69 11.79 -12.90
C GLU A 144 16.85 10.84 -12.59
N VAL A 145 16.86 10.18 -11.42
CA VAL A 145 17.95 9.30 -10.97
C VAL A 145 18.15 8.15 -11.94
N PHE A 146 17.07 7.43 -12.27
CA PHE A 146 17.09 6.33 -13.23
C PHE A 146 17.59 6.81 -14.60
N SER A 147 17.00 7.88 -15.15
CA SER A 147 17.39 8.44 -16.45
C SER A 147 18.87 8.84 -16.51
N ARG A 148 19.41 9.43 -15.43
CA ARG A 148 20.81 9.85 -15.36
C ARG A 148 21.76 8.64 -15.33
N GLY A 149 21.39 7.60 -14.59
CA GLY A 149 22.18 6.37 -14.52
C GLY A 149 22.15 5.54 -15.82
N VAL A 150 21.02 5.53 -16.55
CA VAL A 150 20.94 4.94 -17.91
C VAL A 150 21.92 5.64 -18.86
N GLY A 151 21.98 6.97 -18.75
CA GLY A 151 22.89 7.82 -19.53
C GLY A 151 22.74 7.67 -21.05
N ARG A 152 23.71 8.17 -21.81
CA ARG A 152 23.71 8.07 -23.29
C ARG A 152 24.00 6.65 -23.79
N LYS A 153 24.62 5.82 -22.96
CA LYS A 153 25.00 4.44 -23.29
C LYS A 153 23.87 3.43 -23.15
N HIS A 154 22.69 3.85 -22.70
CA HIS A 154 21.52 2.99 -22.52
C HIS A 154 21.78 1.83 -21.54
N GLU A 155 22.54 2.10 -20.47
CA GLU A 155 22.91 1.10 -19.46
C GLU A 155 21.81 0.98 -18.40
N PHE A 156 20.75 0.21 -18.71
CA PHE A 156 19.60 0.02 -17.84
C PHE A 156 19.96 -0.52 -16.45
N ASP A 157 20.93 -1.43 -16.34
CA ASP A 157 21.42 -1.95 -15.06
C ASP A 157 22.07 -0.87 -14.20
N THR A 158 22.85 0.02 -14.81
CA THR A 158 23.49 1.16 -14.11
C THR A 158 22.41 2.11 -13.60
N GLY A 159 21.41 2.41 -14.43
CA GLY A 159 20.22 3.19 -14.04
C GLY A 159 19.44 2.55 -12.89
N ALA A 160 19.19 1.24 -12.96
CA ALA A 160 18.48 0.51 -11.93
C ALA A 160 19.24 0.51 -10.60
N LYS A 161 20.56 0.25 -10.61
CA LYS A 161 21.40 0.27 -9.40
C LYS A 161 21.42 1.65 -8.72
N ALA A 162 21.54 2.72 -9.50
CA ALA A 162 21.49 4.09 -8.95
C ALA A 162 20.15 4.38 -8.27
N MET A 163 19.05 3.96 -8.90
CA MET A 163 17.71 4.14 -8.34
C MET A 163 17.47 3.26 -7.10
N ILE A 164 17.93 1.99 -7.12
CA ILE A 164 17.90 1.09 -5.98
C ILE A 164 18.61 1.75 -4.80
N GLY A 165 19.86 2.20 -4.96
CA GLY A 165 20.62 2.84 -3.90
C GLY A 165 19.87 4.04 -3.30
N GLN A 166 19.24 4.87 -4.14
CA GLN A 166 18.45 6.00 -3.66
C GLN A 166 17.19 5.56 -2.89
N LEU A 167 16.50 4.51 -3.34
CA LEU A 167 15.31 3.97 -2.68
C LEU A 167 15.64 3.22 -1.39
N GLU A 168 16.78 2.52 -1.32
CA GLU A 168 17.24 1.89 -0.07
C GLU A 168 17.45 2.94 1.02
N GLU A 169 17.93 4.14 0.69
CA GLU A 169 18.04 5.24 1.65
C GLU A 169 16.67 5.78 2.07
N VAL A 170 15.77 6.00 1.11
CA VAL A 170 14.43 6.57 1.36
C VAL A 170 13.56 5.62 2.16
N ILE A 171 13.58 4.32 1.83
CA ILE A 171 12.68 3.30 2.38
C ILE A 171 13.35 2.54 3.54
N GLY A 172 14.67 2.41 3.57
CA GLY A 172 15.39 1.72 4.63
C GLY A 172 15.38 0.20 4.51
N VAL A 173 15.02 -0.34 3.35
CA VAL A 173 14.97 -1.78 3.07
C VAL A 173 15.95 -2.14 1.95
N LYS A 174 16.49 -3.36 1.99
CA LYS A 174 17.36 -3.87 0.94
C LYS A 174 16.55 -4.33 -0.27
N ILE A 175 16.98 -3.96 -1.46
CA ILE A 175 16.25 -4.19 -2.71
C ILE A 175 17.16 -4.95 -3.70
N PRO A 176 17.22 -6.29 -3.60
CA PRO A 176 18.07 -7.11 -4.47
C PRO A 176 17.57 -7.18 -5.91
N TYR A 177 16.27 -6.95 -6.15
CA TYR A 177 15.65 -7.14 -7.44
C TYR A 177 15.02 -5.89 -8.00
N TYR A 178 14.99 -5.79 -9.32
CA TYR A 178 14.26 -4.75 -10.02
C TYR A 178 13.44 -5.28 -11.18
N ALA A 179 12.44 -4.50 -11.57
CA ALA A 179 11.77 -4.68 -12.84
C ALA A 179 11.41 -3.33 -13.47
N LEU A 180 11.75 -3.14 -14.74
CA LEU A 180 11.56 -1.89 -15.48
C LEU A 180 10.59 -2.17 -16.61
N ILE A 181 9.50 -1.41 -16.64
CA ILE A 181 8.40 -1.59 -17.60
C ILE A 181 8.24 -0.30 -18.39
N ASP A 182 8.21 -0.42 -19.72
CA ASP A 182 7.76 0.67 -20.57
C ASP A 182 6.31 0.45 -21.05
N PHE A 183 5.70 1.53 -21.57
CA PHE A 183 4.30 1.50 -21.99
C PHE A 183 4.06 0.59 -23.20
N GLU A 184 5.05 0.40 -24.07
CA GLU A 184 4.95 -0.52 -25.20
C GLU A 184 4.93 -1.97 -24.75
N GLY A 185 5.83 -2.34 -23.83
CA GLY A 185 5.86 -3.64 -23.18
C GLY A 185 4.53 -3.96 -22.50
N PHE A 186 3.98 -3.00 -21.73
CA PHE A 186 2.67 -3.16 -21.09
C PHE A 186 1.54 -3.46 -22.09
N LYS A 187 1.41 -2.67 -23.16
CA LYS A 187 0.36 -2.88 -24.18
C LYS A 187 0.49 -4.26 -24.81
N LYS A 188 1.71 -4.61 -25.22
CA LYS A 188 2.01 -5.88 -25.88
C LYS A 188 1.68 -7.10 -25.00
N VAL A 189 1.80 -7.02 -23.67
CA VAL A 189 1.46 -8.13 -22.76
C VAL A 189 -0.01 -8.47 -22.90
N ILE A 190 -0.84 -7.45 -22.74
CA ILE A 190 -2.29 -7.61 -22.75
C ILE A 190 -2.78 -8.06 -24.13
N ASP A 191 -2.21 -7.51 -25.21
CA ASP A 191 -2.56 -7.92 -26.57
C ASP A 191 -2.14 -9.37 -26.86
N THR A 192 -0.98 -9.82 -26.35
CA THR A 192 -0.52 -11.22 -26.47
C THR A 192 -1.46 -12.19 -25.73
N LEU A 193 -2.06 -11.74 -24.63
CA LEU A 193 -3.09 -12.47 -23.90
C LEU A 193 -4.47 -12.43 -24.60
N GLY A 194 -4.59 -11.81 -25.78
CA GLY A 194 -5.88 -11.64 -26.46
C GLY A 194 -6.83 -10.70 -25.71
N GLY A 195 -6.28 -9.74 -24.96
CA GLY A 195 -7.02 -8.81 -24.11
C GLY A 195 -7.38 -9.36 -22.72
N ILE A 196 -7.81 -8.46 -21.84
CA ILE A 196 -8.15 -8.78 -20.43
C ILE A 196 -9.56 -8.32 -20.07
N GLU A 197 -10.27 -9.08 -19.23
CA GLU A 197 -11.63 -8.74 -18.80
C GLU A 197 -11.62 -7.89 -17.53
N ILE A 198 -12.17 -6.68 -17.62
CA ILE A 198 -12.22 -5.70 -16.53
C ILE A 198 -13.66 -5.46 -16.13
N ASP A 199 -13.99 -5.69 -14.86
CA ASP A 199 -15.25 -5.24 -14.26
C ASP A 199 -15.15 -3.77 -13.85
N VAL A 200 -15.68 -2.88 -14.69
CA VAL A 200 -15.57 -1.43 -14.48
C VAL A 200 -16.67 -0.98 -13.50
N PRO A 201 -16.32 -0.48 -12.30
CA PRO A 201 -17.30 -0.26 -11.23
C PRO A 201 -18.10 1.03 -11.42
N LYS A 202 -17.52 2.02 -12.14
CA LYS A 202 -18.12 3.32 -12.43
C LYS A 202 -17.71 3.78 -13.82
N VAL A 203 -18.61 4.49 -14.51
CA VAL A 203 -18.34 5.06 -15.84
C VAL A 203 -17.13 5.99 -15.76
N ILE A 204 -16.24 5.90 -16.74
CA ILE A 204 -15.16 6.86 -16.95
C ILE A 204 -15.51 7.71 -18.15
N HIS A 205 -15.47 9.01 -17.95
CA HIS A 205 -15.58 9.97 -19.04
C HIS A 205 -14.49 11.03 -18.90
N ASP A 206 -13.42 10.88 -19.67
CA ASP A 206 -12.25 11.73 -19.66
C ASP A 206 -12.07 12.40 -21.01
N THR A 207 -12.61 13.61 -21.14
CA THR A 207 -12.58 14.42 -22.37
C THR A 207 -11.22 15.08 -22.64
N THR A 208 -10.27 14.94 -21.70
CA THR A 208 -8.95 15.59 -21.74
C THR A 208 -7.82 14.57 -21.66
N TYR A 209 -8.06 13.35 -22.15
CA TYR A 209 -7.04 12.32 -22.12
C TYR A 209 -5.89 12.75 -23.04
N PRO A 210 -4.64 12.89 -22.54
CA PRO A 210 -3.54 13.42 -23.31
C PRO A 210 -3.09 12.44 -24.40
N THR A 211 -2.98 12.92 -25.63
CA THR A 211 -2.42 12.16 -26.76
C THR A 211 -0.92 12.43 -26.90
N GLU A 212 -0.23 11.56 -27.64
CA GLU A 212 1.23 11.65 -27.86
C GLU A 212 1.64 12.96 -28.56
N ASN A 213 0.74 13.54 -29.36
CA ASN A 213 0.95 14.80 -30.09
C ASN A 213 0.59 16.06 -29.26
N MET A 214 0.61 15.96 -27.93
CA MET A 214 0.19 17.04 -27.01
C MET A 214 -1.26 17.52 -27.21
N GLY A 215 -2.11 16.69 -27.81
CA GLY A 215 -3.54 16.93 -27.96
C GLY A 215 -4.38 16.28 -26.86
N TYR A 216 -5.69 16.39 -26.98
CA TYR A 216 -6.64 15.76 -26.07
C TYR A 216 -7.61 14.88 -26.85
N MET A 217 -7.98 13.74 -26.27
CA MET A 217 -9.04 12.87 -26.78
C MET A 217 -10.03 12.52 -25.67
N THR A 218 -11.21 12.03 -26.07
CA THR A 218 -12.21 11.55 -25.11
C THR A 218 -12.05 10.05 -24.90
N LEU A 219 -11.66 9.65 -23.68
CA LEU A 219 -11.78 8.27 -23.22
C LEU A 219 -13.16 8.09 -22.57
N HIS A 220 -13.92 7.13 -23.07
CA HIS A 220 -15.19 6.72 -22.49
C HIS A 220 -15.21 5.21 -22.23
N VAL A 221 -15.53 4.83 -21.00
CA VAL A 221 -15.59 3.44 -20.54
C VAL A 221 -16.86 3.25 -19.72
N ASN A 222 -17.73 2.34 -20.16
CA ASN A 222 -19.00 2.02 -19.48
C ASN A 222 -18.74 1.21 -18.20
N THR A 223 -19.76 1.08 -17.34
CA THR A 223 -19.72 0.14 -16.21
C THR A 223 -19.92 -1.30 -16.64
N GLY A 224 -19.41 -2.24 -15.84
CA GLY A 224 -19.54 -3.68 -16.05
C GLY A 224 -18.33 -4.31 -16.75
N VAL A 225 -18.39 -5.65 -16.89
CA VAL A 225 -17.33 -6.48 -17.47
C VAL A 225 -17.12 -6.16 -18.95
N GLN A 226 -15.88 -5.81 -19.32
CA GLN A 226 -15.47 -5.49 -20.68
C GLN A 226 -14.11 -6.07 -21.01
N LEU A 227 -13.90 -6.49 -22.26
CA LEU A 227 -12.60 -6.91 -22.77
C LEU A 227 -11.77 -5.70 -23.22
N PHE A 228 -10.60 -5.52 -22.64
CA PHE A 228 -9.67 -4.44 -22.98
C PHE A 228 -8.47 -4.97 -23.77
N SER A 229 -8.16 -4.31 -24.89
CA SER A 229 -6.84 -4.38 -25.54
C SER A 229 -5.77 -3.70 -24.68
N GLY A 230 -4.50 -3.91 -25.00
CA GLY A 230 -3.37 -3.29 -24.32
C GLY A 230 -3.45 -1.77 -24.33
N GLU A 231 -3.81 -1.18 -25.48
CA GLU A 231 -4.03 0.26 -25.59
C GLU A 231 -5.17 0.75 -24.69
N ARG A 232 -6.32 0.06 -24.70
CA ARG A 232 -7.49 0.44 -23.88
C ARG A 232 -7.22 0.28 -22.39
N ALA A 233 -6.50 -0.76 -21.99
CA ALA A 233 -6.04 -0.96 -20.63
C ALA A 233 -5.01 0.11 -20.19
N LEU A 234 -4.09 0.51 -21.07
CA LEU A 234 -3.15 1.59 -20.78
C LEU A 234 -3.89 2.92 -20.59
N MET A 235 -4.85 3.22 -21.46
CA MET A 235 -5.71 4.40 -21.32
C MET A 235 -6.53 4.37 -20.03
N TYR A 236 -7.14 3.23 -19.69
CA TYR A 236 -7.89 3.02 -18.44
C TYR A 236 -7.00 3.22 -17.21
N ALA A 237 -5.77 2.71 -17.25
CA ALA A 237 -4.78 2.88 -16.18
C ALA A 237 -4.27 4.33 -16.05
N ARG A 238 -4.22 5.09 -17.15
CA ARG A 238 -3.67 6.46 -17.20
C ARG A 238 -4.71 7.56 -17.04
N SER A 239 -6.00 7.28 -17.23
CA SER A 239 -7.08 8.27 -17.15
C SER A 239 -7.10 8.99 -15.80
N ARG A 240 -7.31 10.31 -15.86
CA ARG A 240 -7.15 11.26 -14.76
C ARG A 240 -8.39 12.12 -14.51
N HIS A 241 -9.26 12.27 -15.50
CA HIS A 241 -10.40 13.15 -15.41
C HIS A 241 -11.60 12.39 -14.83
N SER A 242 -12.37 13.05 -13.96
CA SER A 242 -13.53 12.53 -13.19
C SER A 242 -13.28 11.64 -11.96
N THR A 243 -12.03 11.23 -11.67
CA THR A 243 -11.74 10.25 -10.61
C THR A 243 -10.55 10.63 -9.72
N SER A 244 -10.61 10.33 -8.43
CA SER A 244 -9.51 10.56 -7.47
C SER A 244 -8.27 9.71 -7.81
N ASP A 245 -7.10 10.06 -7.29
CA ASP A 245 -5.90 9.23 -7.47
C ASP A 245 -6.10 7.81 -6.88
N PHE A 246 -6.97 7.67 -5.87
CA PHE A 246 -7.41 6.39 -5.31
C PHE A 246 -8.18 5.55 -6.33
N ASP A 247 -9.15 6.15 -7.04
CA ASP A 247 -9.91 5.45 -8.09
C ASP A 247 -9.00 4.96 -9.23
N ARG A 248 -7.94 5.71 -9.58
CA ARG A 248 -6.95 5.24 -10.55
C ARG A 248 -6.18 4.02 -10.04
N SER A 249 -5.78 4.02 -8.77
CA SER A 249 -5.11 2.85 -8.16
C SER A 249 -6.01 1.62 -8.13
N LEU A 250 -7.32 1.80 -7.91
CA LEU A 250 -8.30 0.72 -7.98
C LEU A 250 -8.42 0.14 -9.40
N ARG A 251 -8.52 0.99 -10.43
CA ARG A 251 -8.55 0.55 -11.84
C ARG A 251 -7.32 -0.26 -12.24
N GLN A 252 -6.19 0.16 -11.72
CA GLN A 252 -4.92 -0.49 -11.90
C GLN A 252 -4.89 -1.87 -11.20
N GLN A 253 -5.42 -2.01 -9.98
CA GLN A 253 -5.64 -3.31 -9.34
C GLN A 253 -6.60 -4.22 -10.14
N GLN A 254 -7.63 -3.65 -10.78
CA GLN A 254 -8.55 -4.41 -11.63
C GLN A 254 -7.87 -4.95 -12.88
N ILE A 255 -7.08 -4.12 -13.58
CA ILE A 255 -6.24 -4.57 -14.70
C ILE A 255 -5.34 -5.72 -14.27
N MET A 256 -4.74 -5.58 -13.09
CA MET A 256 -3.85 -6.60 -12.58
C MET A 256 -4.53 -7.93 -12.31
N LYS A 257 -5.65 -7.90 -11.57
CA LYS A 257 -6.47 -9.08 -11.32
C LYS A 257 -6.89 -9.74 -12.63
N ALA A 258 -7.22 -8.95 -13.65
CA ALA A 258 -7.62 -9.44 -14.95
C ALA A 258 -6.47 -10.06 -15.76
N ILE A 259 -5.27 -9.46 -15.77
CA ILE A 259 -4.07 -10.04 -16.38
C ILE A 259 -3.79 -11.40 -15.76
N VAL A 260 -3.75 -11.48 -14.43
CA VAL A 260 -3.53 -12.74 -13.68
C VAL A 260 -4.60 -13.78 -14.00
N THR A 261 -5.87 -13.38 -13.97
CA THR A 261 -6.99 -14.25 -14.30
C THR A 261 -6.88 -14.79 -15.72
N LYS A 262 -6.51 -13.93 -16.68
CA LYS A 262 -6.33 -14.30 -18.09
C LYS A 262 -5.16 -15.26 -18.29
N PHE A 263 -4.02 -15.01 -17.64
CA PHE A 263 -2.88 -15.92 -17.61
C PHE A 263 -3.26 -17.30 -17.07
N MET A 264 -4.08 -17.36 -16.02
CA MET A 264 -4.55 -18.61 -15.42
C MET A 264 -5.56 -19.35 -16.31
N GLN A 265 -6.35 -18.63 -17.10
CA GLN A 265 -7.38 -19.20 -17.99
C GLN A 265 -6.82 -19.78 -19.31
N GLN A 266 -5.76 -19.20 -19.88
CA GLN A 266 -5.29 -19.59 -21.21
C GLN A 266 -4.64 -20.97 -21.30
N GLY A 267 -4.25 -21.56 -20.17
CA GLY A 267 -3.58 -22.86 -20.14
C GLY A 267 -2.23 -22.83 -20.87
N LEU A 268 -1.41 -23.86 -20.69
CA LEU A 268 -0.04 -23.82 -21.18
C LEU A 268 0.47 -25.09 -21.80
N LYS A 269 1.32 -24.89 -22.83
CA LYS A 269 2.15 -25.93 -23.44
C LYS A 269 3.63 -25.67 -23.09
N PRO A 270 4.42 -26.68 -22.68
CA PRO A 270 5.85 -26.59 -22.31
C PRO A 270 6.72 -25.96 -23.38
N THR A 271 6.35 -26.17 -24.63
CA THR A 271 7.10 -25.71 -25.80
C THR A 271 7.14 -24.19 -25.94
N LYS A 272 6.28 -23.44 -25.24
CA LYS A 272 6.24 -21.98 -25.31
C LYS A 272 6.97 -21.26 -24.17
N ILE A 273 7.44 -21.96 -23.13
CA ILE A 273 7.99 -21.32 -21.91
C ILE A 273 9.20 -20.42 -22.22
N LYS A 274 10.17 -20.92 -22.99
CA LYS A 274 11.36 -20.14 -23.37
C LYS A 274 10.98 -18.93 -24.22
N GLN A 275 10.00 -19.10 -25.11
CA GLN A 275 9.46 -18.02 -25.92
C GLN A 275 8.73 -16.99 -25.04
N LEU A 276 7.95 -17.43 -24.06
CA LEU A 276 7.23 -16.55 -23.13
C LEU A 276 8.17 -15.84 -22.17
N TYR A 277 9.30 -16.46 -21.77
CA TYR A 277 10.37 -15.77 -21.04
C TYR A 277 11.05 -14.72 -21.93
N ALA A 278 11.34 -15.07 -23.19
CA ALA A 278 11.92 -14.13 -24.15
C ALA A 278 10.96 -12.96 -24.43
N ASP A 279 9.66 -13.23 -24.54
CA ASP A 279 8.62 -12.23 -24.72
C ASP A 279 8.50 -11.37 -23.45
N TYR A 280 8.46 -11.98 -22.26
CA TYR A 280 8.44 -11.29 -20.97
C TYR A 280 9.67 -10.39 -20.76
N THR A 281 10.87 -10.88 -21.02
CA THR A 281 12.12 -10.11 -20.86
C THR A 281 12.30 -9.06 -21.97
N ALA A 282 11.65 -9.22 -23.12
CA ALA A 282 11.52 -8.17 -24.12
C ALA A 282 10.57 -7.03 -23.68
N MET A 283 9.69 -7.28 -22.70
CA MET A 283 8.71 -6.32 -22.17
C MET A 283 9.13 -5.71 -20.84
N VAL A 284 9.84 -6.49 -20.03
CA VAL A 284 10.25 -6.15 -18.68
C VAL A 284 11.74 -6.40 -18.55
N LYS A 285 12.52 -5.33 -18.39
CA LYS A 285 13.94 -5.47 -18.05
C LYS A 285 14.02 -5.79 -16.57
N THR A 286 14.62 -6.92 -16.20
CA THR A 286 14.73 -7.38 -14.81
C THR A 286 16.01 -8.15 -14.60
N ASN A 287 16.53 -8.14 -13.37
CA ASN A 287 17.62 -9.00 -12.93
C ASN A 287 17.14 -10.30 -12.26
N ILE A 288 15.83 -10.57 -12.26
CA ILE A 288 15.25 -11.81 -11.76
C ILE A 288 15.46 -12.89 -12.82
N SER A 289 16.09 -14.00 -12.44
CA SER A 289 16.39 -15.08 -13.37
C SER A 289 15.21 -16.02 -13.58
N LEU A 290 15.17 -16.74 -14.70
CA LEU A 290 14.10 -17.70 -15.02
C LEU A 290 13.88 -18.74 -13.91
N ASP A 291 14.96 -19.29 -13.36
CA ASP A 291 14.95 -20.23 -12.23
C ASP A 291 14.44 -19.59 -10.93
N GLU A 292 14.71 -18.31 -10.68
CA GLU A 292 14.12 -17.58 -9.55
C GLU A 292 12.61 -17.38 -9.73
N MET A 293 12.16 -17.04 -10.95
CA MET A 293 10.72 -16.98 -11.26
C MET A 293 10.07 -18.35 -11.01
N ILE A 294 10.66 -19.43 -11.53
CA ILE A 294 10.24 -20.82 -11.28
C ILE A 294 10.22 -21.16 -9.78
N GLY A 295 11.18 -20.67 -9.00
CA GLY A 295 11.22 -20.85 -7.55
C GLY A 295 10.03 -20.19 -6.84
N LEU A 296 9.57 -19.04 -7.35
CA LEU A 296 8.43 -18.31 -6.79
C LEU A 296 7.06 -18.94 -7.08
N ALA A 297 6.96 -19.64 -8.20
CA ALA A 297 5.78 -20.34 -8.68
C ALA A 297 4.89 -21.00 -7.61
N GLN A 298 5.55 -21.74 -6.72
CA GLN A 298 4.92 -22.55 -5.67
C GLN A 298 4.22 -21.70 -4.60
N TYR A 299 4.57 -20.43 -4.49
CA TYR A 299 4.02 -19.51 -3.47
C TYR A 299 2.90 -18.63 -4.00
N VAL A 300 2.71 -18.58 -5.32
CA VAL A 300 1.74 -17.70 -5.97
C VAL A 300 0.31 -17.99 -5.55
N ASP A 301 -0.04 -19.28 -5.40
CA ASP A 301 -1.37 -19.69 -4.93
C ASP A 301 -1.63 -19.33 -3.47
N ASN A 302 -0.57 -19.11 -2.71
CA ASN A 302 -0.68 -18.66 -1.33
C ASN A 302 -0.84 -17.14 -1.24
N LEU A 303 -0.68 -16.38 -2.33
CA LEU A 303 -0.88 -14.94 -2.32
C LEU A 303 -2.36 -14.61 -2.11
N LYS A 304 -2.68 -14.17 -0.90
CA LYS A 304 -4.04 -13.81 -0.47
C LYS A 304 -4.19 -12.32 -0.20
N ASN A 305 -3.11 -11.66 0.19
CA ASN A 305 -3.14 -10.28 0.67
C ASN A 305 -2.22 -9.40 -0.16
N ILE A 306 -2.74 -8.28 -0.65
CA ILE A 306 -1.96 -7.26 -1.36
C ILE A 306 -2.29 -5.91 -0.74
N PHE A 307 -1.30 -5.31 -0.09
CA PHE A 307 -1.39 -4.00 0.55
C PHE A 307 -0.65 -2.97 -0.28
N SER A 308 -1.26 -1.81 -0.46
CA SER A 308 -0.68 -0.75 -1.27
C SER A 308 -0.76 0.59 -0.57
N PHE A 309 0.40 1.23 -0.44
CA PHE A 309 0.56 2.53 0.19
C PHE A 309 1.34 3.47 -0.72
N GLY A 310 1.10 4.76 -0.56
CA GLY A 310 1.86 5.81 -1.23
C GLY A 310 2.38 6.80 -0.21
N LEU A 311 3.66 7.17 -0.31
CA LEU A 311 4.15 8.32 0.43
C LEU A 311 3.44 9.56 -0.09
N THR A 312 2.80 10.30 0.81
CA THR A 312 1.85 11.35 0.43
C THR A 312 2.05 12.62 1.26
N THR A 313 1.62 13.74 0.69
CA THR A 313 1.48 15.04 1.37
C THR A 313 0.10 15.21 2.01
N ASP A 314 -0.81 14.27 1.78
CA ASP A 314 -2.19 14.31 2.28
C ASP A 314 -2.25 13.91 3.77
N CYS A 315 -1.86 14.84 4.64
CA CYS A 315 -1.68 14.59 6.08
C CYS A 315 -2.87 15.00 6.93
N SER A 316 -3.80 15.78 6.37
CA SER A 316 -5.18 15.95 6.86
C SER A 316 -5.93 17.05 6.13
N ASN A 317 -7.26 16.91 6.07
CA ASN A 317 -8.21 18.01 5.86
C ASN A 317 -8.27 18.90 7.12
N VAL A 318 -8.78 20.14 6.98
CA VAL A 318 -8.85 21.25 7.95
C VAL A 318 -9.45 20.90 9.33
N ALA A 319 -10.05 19.70 9.48
CA ALA A 319 -10.63 19.20 10.73
C ALA A 319 -9.76 18.19 11.51
N HIS A 320 -8.55 17.84 11.07
CA HIS A 320 -7.65 16.86 11.74
C HIS A 320 -8.25 15.46 12.00
N ARG A 321 -9.35 15.10 11.33
CA ARG A 321 -10.08 13.82 11.52
C ARG A 321 -9.63 12.69 10.57
N TYR A 322 -8.93 13.04 9.49
CA TYR A 322 -8.50 12.11 8.44
C TYR A 322 -6.99 12.27 8.23
N SER A 323 -6.25 11.18 8.34
CA SER A 323 -4.85 11.08 7.89
C SER A 323 -4.72 9.79 7.11
N TYR A 324 -3.93 9.81 6.05
CA TYR A 324 -3.70 8.64 5.21
C TYR A 324 -2.40 7.92 5.63
N PRO A 325 -2.32 6.59 5.43
CA PRO A 325 -1.08 5.86 5.57
C PRO A 325 0.04 6.47 4.71
N GLY A 326 1.26 6.50 5.24
CA GLY A 326 2.40 7.05 4.50
C GLY A 326 2.46 8.57 4.45
N CYS A 327 1.65 9.30 5.23
CA CYS A 327 1.72 10.76 5.23
C CYS A 327 2.89 11.33 6.04
N PHE A 328 4.04 11.34 5.37
CA PHE A 328 5.32 11.82 5.90
C PHE A 328 6.00 12.82 4.98
N LEU A 329 5.26 13.38 4.01
CA LEU A 329 5.79 14.33 3.04
C LEU A 329 5.09 15.70 3.16
N TYR A 330 5.76 16.73 2.65
CA TYR A 330 5.16 18.04 2.43
C TYR A 330 5.64 18.65 1.10
N ALA A 331 4.85 19.56 0.55
CA ALA A 331 5.20 20.32 -0.64
C ALA A 331 5.71 21.72 -0.23
N PRO A 332 7.02 22.02 -0.36
CA PRO A 332 7.55 23.34 -0.06
C PRO A 332 7.15 24.37 -1.14
N ASP A 333 7.39 25.65 -0.88
CA ASP A 333 7.25 26.70 -1.89
C ASP A 333 8.22 26.46 -3.06
N SER A 334 7.66 26.36 -4.27
CA SER A 334 8.38 26.14 -5.53
C SER A 334 9.40 27.23 -5.86
N VAL A 335 9.24 28.47 -5.33
CA VAL A 335 10.21 29.56 -5.54
C VAL A 335 11.60 29.17 -5.04
N ASN A 336 11.67 28.44 -3.92
CA ASN A 336 12.93 27.95 -3.35
C ASN A 336 13.63 26.91 -4.25
N PHE A 337 12.92 26.37 -5.23
CA PHE A 337 13.38 25.35 -6.17
C PHE A 337 13.37 25.83 -7.61
N GLY A 338 13.51 27.15 -7.84
CA GLY A 338 13.56 27.72 -9.19
C GLY A 338 12.26 27.53 -9.98
N GLY A 339 11.12 27.48 -9.28
CA GLY A 339 9.79 27.24 -9.86
C GLY A 339 9.45 25.76 -10.06
N ALA A 340 10.36 24.83 -9.74
CA ALA A 340 10.07 23.41 -9.81
C ALA A 340 9.15 22.98 -8.65
N SER A 341 8.14 22.17 -8.98
CA SER A 341 7.32 21.50 -7.97
C SER A 341 8.07 20.26 -7.47
N VAL A 342 8.34 20.22 -6.17
CA VAL A 342 9.05 19.13 -5.50
C VAL A 342 8.29 18.70 -4.26
N ILE A 343 8.63 17.52 -3.73
CA ILE A 343 8.08 16.98 -2.49
C ILE A 343 9.24 16.57 -1.58
N LEU A 344 9.17 16.94 -0.30
CA LEU A 344 10.19 16.65 0.70
C LEU A 344 9.62 15.82 1.85
N PRO A 345 10.44 15.01 2.53
CA PRO A 345 10.09 14.43 3.83
C PRO A 345 9.82 15.51 4.88
N VAL A 346 8.89 15.27 5.79
CA VAL A 346 8.67 16.14 6.96
C VAL A 346 9.97 16.20 7.78
N GLY A 347 10.38 17.42 8.16
CA GLY A 347 11.63 17.67 8.87
C GLY A 347 12.87 17.78 7.95
N SER A 348 12.69 17.78 6.63
CA SER A 348 13.72 18.09 5.64
C SER A 348 13.60 19.52 5.11
N ASP A 349 14.68 20.03 4.52
CA ASP A 349 14.70 21.26 3.73
C ASP A 349 15.52 21.08 2.43
N LYS A 350 15.72 22.16 1.66
CA LYS A 350 16.48 22.09 0.40
C LYS A 350 17.94 21.68 0.59
N ALA A 351 18.58 22.11 1.68
CA ALA A 351 19.98 21.80 1.98
C ALA A 351 20.13 20.39 2.57
N ASN A 352 19.11 19.94 3.32
CA ASN A 352 19.08 18.66 4.01
C ASN A 352 17.80 17.88 3.65
N PRO A 353 17.69 17.33 2.43
CA PRO A 353 16.47 16.65 1.98
C PRO A 353 16.31 15.24 2.57
N SER A 354 17.34 14.69 3.20
CA SER A 354 17.46 13.28 3.55
C SER A 354 16.93 12.87 4.93
N ASN A 355 15.98 13.62 5.52
CA ASN A 355 15.32 13.20 6.76
C ASN A 355 14.30 12.08 6.51
N TYR A 356 14.79 10.84 6.35
CA TYR A 356 13.97 9.68 5.97
C TYR A 356 13.45 8.88 7.17
N GLN A 357 13.72 9.28 8.42
CA GLN A 357 13.43 8.49 9.61
C GLN A 357 11.96 8.02 9.67
N TYR A 358 11.01 8.92 9.40
CA TYR A 358 9.58 8.56 9.43
C TYR A 358 9.19 7.61 8.29
N ILE A 359 9.78 7.79 7.12
CA ILE A 359 9.55 6.95 5.95
C ILE A 359 10.13 5.56 6.18
N ASN A 360 11.36 5.47 6.71
CA ASN A 360 12.00 4.20 7.08
C ASN A 360 11.18 3.46 8.12
N ASN A 361 10.72 4.15 9.17
CA ASN A 361 9.85 3.55 10.18
C ASN A 361 8.56 3.04 9.53
N PHE A 362 7.87 3.85 8.73
CA PHE A 362 6.65 3.43 8.04
C PHE A 362 6.87 2.18 7.20
N ALA A 363 7.93 2.16 6.39
CA ALA A 363 8.29 1.02 5.58
C ALA A 363 8.56 -0.23 6.41
N PHE A 364 9.32 -0.11 7.50
CA PHE A 364 9.55 -1.20 8.44
C PHE A 364 8.23 -1.80 8.95
N TYR A 365 7.29 -0.96 9.41
CA TYR A 365 5.99 -1.45 9.88
C TYR A 365 5.25 -2.18 8.76
N VAL A 366 4.99 -1.53 7.63
CA VAL A 366 4.08 -2.11 6.63
C VAL A 366 4.72 -3.23 5.79
N MET A 367 6.05 -3.22 5.58
CA MET A 367 6.74 -4.22 4.75
C MET A 367 7.23 -5.43 5.55
N HIS A 368 7.76 -5.24 6.77
CA HIS A 368 8.32 -6.33 7.57
C HIS A 368 7.35 -6.92 8.59
N ASN A 369 6.23 -6.25 8.90
CA ASN A 369 5.24 -6.70 9.88
C ASN A 369 3.87 -6.83 9.19
N GLN A 370 3.77 -7.65 8.14
CA GLN A 370 2.54 -7.72 7.32
C GLN A 370 1.37 -8.38 8.07
N GLU A 371 1.65 -9.11 9.15
CA GLU A 371 0.68 -9.80 10.00
C GLU A 371 -0.36 -8.84 10.60
N TYR A 372 0.04 -7.66 11.10
CA TYR A 372 -0.94 -6.71 11.65
C TYR A 372 -1.84 -6.10 10.57
N LEU A 373 -1.34 -6.02 9.33
CA LEU A 373 -2.15 -5.60 8.17
C LEU A 373 -3.14 -6.69 7.74
N ILE A 374 -2.83 -7.96 8.02
CA ILE A 374 -3.74 -9.09 7.79
C ILE A 374 -4.79 -9.16 8.89
N GLU A 375 -4.38 -8.98 10.16
CA GLU A 375 -5.29 -8.93 11.32
C GLU A 375 -6.28 -7.77 11.20
N ASN A 376 -5.79 -6.57 10.84
CA ASN A 376 -6.56 -5.35 10.54
C ASN A 376 -7.80 -5.06 11.42
N PRO A 377 -7.69 -5.17 12.76
CA PRO A 377 -8.86 -4.96 13.62
C PRO A 377 -9.33 -3.51 13.57
N GLN A 378 -10.64 -3.30 13.70
CA GLN A 378 -11.19 -1.97 13.95
C GLN A 378 -10.85 -1.52 15.37
N ILE A 379 -10.04 -0.46 15.47
CA ILE A 379 -9.58 0.11 16.73
C ILE A 379 -10.37 1.37 17.04
N THR A 380 -11.03 1.41 18.19
CA THR A 380 -11.61 2.65 18.74
C THR A 380 -10.64 3.25 19.77
N ILE A 381 -10.47 4.57 19.76
CA ILE A 381 -9.62 5.26 20.74
C ILE A 381 -10.46 6.19 21.61
N TRP A 382 -10.37 6.02 22.92
CA TRP A 382 -11.00 6.89 23.91
C TRP A 382 -9.98 7.78 24.61
N ASN A 383 -10.37 9.04 24.83
CA ASN A 383 -9.68 9.94 25.74
C ASN A 383 -10.28 9.81 27.14
N GLY A 384 -9.62 9.05 28.01
CA GLY A 384 -9.94 8.92 29.43
C GLY A 384 -9.05 9.78 30.33
N ILE A 385 -8.30 10.75 29.79
CA ILE A 385 -7.45 11.62 30.58
C ILE A 385 -8.33 12.55 31.42
N ASP A 386 -8.05 12.63 32.73
CA ASP A 386 -8.77 13.54 33.62
C ASP A 386 -8.47 15.00 33.25
N LYS A 387 -9.52 15.83 33.19
CA LYS A 387 -9.41 17.23 32.76
C LYS A 387 -8.62 18.07 33.77
N GLN A 388 -8.83 17.87 35.07
CA GLN A 388 -8.12 18.62 36.11
C GLN A 388 -6.65 18.23 36.12
N TYR A 389 -6.36 16.94 35.96
CA TYR A 389 -5.01 16.42 35.84
C TYR A 389 -4.29 16.99 34.61
N ALA A 390 -4.93 16.99 33.43
CA ALA A 390 -4.36 17.58 32.22
C ALA A 390 -4.03 19.07 32.40
N GLN A 391 -4.90 19.84 33.09
CA GLN A 391 -4.66 21.24 33.43
C GLN A 391 -3.50 21.43 34.40
N GLN A 392 -3.42 20.63 35.47
CA GLN A 392 -2.28 20.62 36.40
C GLN A 392 -0.97 20.33 35.66
N GLN A 393 -1.03 19.41 34.69
CA GLN A 393 0.07 19.09 33.81
C GLN A 393 0.27 20.14 32.69
N LYS A 394 -0.49 21.23 32.62
CA LYS A 394 -0.33 22.27 31.56
C LYS A 394 -0.31 21.69 30.13
N VAL A 395 -1.09 20.64 29.88
CA VAL A 395 -1.33 20.07 28.54
C VAL A 395 -2.76 20.34 28.11
N LYS A 396 -3.06 20.18 26.81
CA LYS A 396 -4.44 20.28 26.32
C LYS A 396 -5.34 19.26 27.03
N THR A 397 -6.58 19.62 27.31
CA THR A 397 -7.56 18.76 27.99
C THR A 397 -8.26 17.80 27.04
N ASP A 398 -8.27 18.10 25.74
CA ASP A 398 -8.94 17.34 24.71
C ASP A 398 -8.04 17.11 23.48
N GLY A 399 -8.57 16.35 22.51
CA GLY A 399 -7.90 16.09 21.24
C GLY A 399 -6.82 15.01 21.27
N HIS A 400 -6.42 14.49 22.43
CA HIS A 400 -5.41 13.42 22.56
C HIS A 400 -5.76 12.16 21.77
N ALA A 401 -7.01 11.66 21.89
CA ALA A 401 -7.46 10.50 21.12
C ALA A 401 -7.36 10.74 19.60
N ASN A 402 -7.71 11.93 19.13
CA ASN A 402 -7.56 12.32 17.72
C ASN A 402 -6.09 12.37 17.29
N GLN A 403 -5.20 12.93 18.13
CA GLN A 403 -3.76 12.99 17.82
C GLN A 403 -3.15 11.59 17.70
N VAL A 404 -3.48 10.70 18.64
CA VAL A 404 -3.04 9.29 18.58
C VAL A 404 -3.65 8.60 17.36
N ALA A 405 -4.93 8.82 17.08
CA ALA A 405 -5.58 8.26 15.89
C ALA A 405 -4.92 8.69 14.58
N VAL A 406 -4.66 9.99 14.42
CA VAL A 406 -3.95 10.54 13.25
C VAL A 406 -2.57 9.90 13.11
N LYS A 407 -1.83 9.76 14.22
CA LYS A 407 -0.52 9.12 14.23
C LYS A 407 -0.60 7.66 13.75
N LEU A 408 -1.45 6.86 14.38
CA LEU A 408 -1.58 5.44 14.06
C LEU A 408 -2.12 5.21 12.63
N LYS A 409 -3.04 6.06 12.13
CA LYS A 409 -3.49 5.99 10.73
C LYS A 409 -2.35 6.16 9.72
N LYS A 410 -1.33 6.98 10.02
CA LYS A 410 -0.13 7.10 9.17
C LYS A 410 0.66 5.81 9.04
N TYR A 411 0.53 4.90 10.02
CA TYR A 411 1.10 3.55 10.03
C TYR A 411 0.08 2.47 9.65
N ALA A 412 -0.99 2.84 8.93
CA ALA A 412 -1.99 1.92 8.39
C ALA A 412 -2.86 1.17 9.42
N PHE A 413 -2.99 1.67 10.65
CA PHE A 413 -3.98 1.14 11.60
C PHE A 413 -5.40 1.59 11.24
N ASN A 414 -6.37 0.68 11.39
CA ASN A 414 -7.78 0.91 11.09
C ASN A 414 -8.49 1.56 12.29
N ILE A 415 -8.61 2.89 12.28
CA ILE A 415 -9.16 3.67 13.40
C ILE A 415 -10.37 4.48 12.93
N PRO A 416 -11.56 3.86 12.85
CA PRO A 416 -12.76 4.55 12.36
C PRO A 416 -13.29 5.59 13.35
N VAL A 417 -13.08 5.38 14.66
CA VAL A 417 -13.76 6.14 15.71
C VAL A 417 -12.80 6.60 16.81
N THR A 418 -13.00 7.84 17.25
CA THR A 418 -12.40 8.40 18.46
C THR A 418 -13.49 9.04 19.32
N LYS A 419 -13.44 8.87 20.64
CA LYS A 419 -14.41 9.45 21.58
C LYS A 419 -13.71 9.93 22.86
N ASN A 420 -14.44 10.61 23.75
CA ASN A 420 -14.03 10.75 25.14
C ASN A 420 -14.58 9.56 25.93
N ALA A 421 -13.81 9.06 26.90
CA ALA A 421 -14.33 8.07 27.82
C ALA A 421 -15.38 8.72 28.74
N PRO A 422 -16.38 7.95 29.22
CA PRO A 422 -17.41 8.45 30.13
C PRO A 422 -16.85 8.77 31.53
N SER A 423 -15.80 8.08 31.94
CA SER A 423 -15.10 8.24 33.21
C SER A 423 -13.59 8.44 32.99
N PRO A 424 -12.86 9.08 33.93
CA PRO A 424 -11.41 9.24 33.83
C PRO A 424 -10.66 7.94 34.17
N TYR A 425 -9.54 7.71 33.49
CA TYR A 425 -8.68 6.54 33.64
C TYR A 425 -7.29 6.96 34.09
N LEU A 426 -6.74 6.25 35.07
CA LEU A 426 -5.36 6.46 35.51
C LEU A 426 -4.35 5.86 34.51
N GLN A 427 -4.60 4.62 34.08
CA GLN A 427 -3.70 3.86 33.20
C GLN A 427 -4.12 3.95 31.74
N THR A 428 -3.17 3.76 30.82
CA THR A 428 -3.49 3.60 29.40
C THR A 428 -3.70 2.13 29.10
N GLU A 429 -4.90 1.76 28.70
CA GLU A 429 -5.32 0.35 28.64
C GLU A 429 -5.80 -0.01 27.24
N LEU A 430 -5.52 -1.25 26.82
CA LEU A 430 -6.00 -1.82 25.58
C LEU A 430 -6.90 -3.01 25.88
N TYR A 431 -8.18 -2.88 25.58
CA TYR A 431 -9.16 -3.94 25.74
C TYR A 431 -9.31 -4.72 24.42
N ILE A 432 -9.28 -6.04 24.51
CA ILE A 432 -9.56 -6.94 23.39
C ILE A 432 -11.06 -7.27 23.44
N LEU A 433 -11.83 -6.72 22.50
CA LEU A 433 -13.28 -6.90 22.43
C LEU A 433 -13.71 -7.92 21.36
N GLY A 434 -12.91 -8.03 20.29
CA GLY A 434 -13.13 -8.99 19.22
C GLY A 434 -12.65 -10.40 19.56
N THR A 435 -13.08 -11.38 18.76
CA THR A 435 -12.72 -12.80 18.93
C THR A 435 -11.53 -13.25 18.07
N GLY A 436 -10.95 -12.35 17.28
CA GLY A 436 -9.76 -12.63 16.46
C GLY A 436 -8.47 -12.69 17.29
N ASN A 437 -7.42 -13.24 16.69
CA ASN A 437 -6.05 -13.09 17.21
C ASN A 437 -5.51 -11.74 16.70
N TYR A 438 -5.10 -10.88 17.64
CA TYR A 438 -4.57 -9.54 17.34
C TYR A 438 -3.16 -9.34 17.91
N ASP A 439 -2.42 -10.41 18.18
CA ASP A 439 -1.13 -10.36 18.88
C ASP A 439 -0.13 -9.46 18.15
N ASN A 440 -0.09 -9.54 16.81
CA ASN A 440 0.83 -8.71 16.02
C ASN A 440 0.41 -7.24 16.04
N THR A 441 -0.88 -6.96 15.91
CA THR A 441 -1.43 -5.61 16.02
C THR A 441 -1.16 -5.00 17.40
N ILE A 442 -1.36 -5.76 18.48
CA ILE A 442 -1.12 -5.32 19.85
C ILE A 442 0.37 -5.02 20.06
N ASN A 443 1.26 -5.89 19.57
CA ASN A 443 2.71 -5.66 19.65
C ASN A 443 3.13 -4.39 18.89
N MET A 444 2.56 -4.15 17.70
CA MET A 444 2.83 -2.91 16.94
C MET A 444 2.19 -1.67 17.59
N LEU A 445 1.03 -1.79 18.24
CA LEU A 445 0.46 -0.68 19.00
C LEU A 445 1.35 -0.29 20.17
N LYS A 446 1.91 -1.26 20.90
CA LYS A 446 2.81 -1.04 22.05
C LYS A 446 4.10 -0.32 21.66
N SER A 447 4.60 -0.49 20.44
CA SER A 447 5.79 0.25 19.97
C SER A 447 5.49 1.70 19.60
N LEU A 448 4.22 2.05 19.38
CA LEU A 448 3.78 3.39 18.97
C LEU A 448 3.07 4.18 20.07
N VAL A 449 2.45 3.48 21.02
CA VAL A 449 1.69 4.04 22.14
C VAL A 449 2.07 3.30 23.42
N ALA A 450 2.34 4.06 24.49
CA ALA A 450 2.64 3.49 25.78
C ALA A 450 1.39 2.90 26.44
N ILE A 451 1.16 1.61 26.25
CA ILE A 451 0.07 0.85 26.85
C ILE A 451 0.57 0.22 28.15
N ASP A 452 -0.12 0.50 29.25
CA ASP A 452 0.16 -0.08 30.56
C ASP A 452 -0.33 -1.53 30.65
N ASN A 453 -1.60 -1.76 30.30
CA ASN A 453 -2.25 -3.06 30.43
C ASN A 453 -2.93 -3.46 29.12
N VAL A 454 -2.88 -4.75 28.80
CA VAL A 454 -3.72 -5.37 27.79
C VAL A 454 -4.70 -6.28 28.51
N VAL A 455 -5.99 -6.07 28.30
CA VAL A 455 -7.08 -6.73 29.04
C VAL A 455 -7.83 -7.67 28.09
N PRO A 456 -7.68 -9.01 28.21
CA PRO A 456 -8.42 -9.97 27.41
C PRO A 456 -9.91 -10.04 27.77
N PHE A 457 -10.75 -10.45 26.81
CA PHE A 457 -12.19 -10.60 27.05
C PHE A 457 -12.55 -11.75 28.02
N SER A 458 -11.71 -12.80 28.11
CA SER A 458 -12.01 -14.08 28.76
C SER A 458 -11.70 -14.15 30.27
N GLU A 459 -10.99 -13.18 30.84
CA GLU A 459 -10.77 -13.07 32.30
C GLU A 459 -12.01 -12.48 33.01
N ARG A 460 -13.19 -12.85 32.51
CA ARG A 460 -14.49 -12.36 32.90
C ARG A 460 -15.12 -13.32 33.90
N SER A 461 -15.01 -13.03 35.19
CA SER A 461 -15.79 -13.74 36.21
C SER A 461 -17.22 -13.17 36.28
N PRO A 462 -18.28 -14.00 36.33
CA PRO A 462 -19.65 -13.54 36.55
C PRO A 462 -19.91 -12.92 37.93
N GLU A 463 -19.00 -13.10 38.89
CA GLU A 463 -19.26 -12.84 40.32
C GLU A 463 -18.29 -11.85 41.00
N GLU A 464 -17.39 -11.19 40.27
CA GLU A 464 -16.51 -10.18 40.88
C GLU A 464 -17.17 -8.78 40.99
N PRO A 465 -16.92 -8.04 42.08
CA PRO A 465 -17.58 -6.78 42.37
C PRO A 465 -17.12 -5.69 41.39
N PHE A 466 -18.12 -5.06 40.79
CA PHE A 466 -18.05 -4.04 39.74
C PHE A 466 -17.08 -2.88 40.02
N ILE A 467 -16.05 -2.75 39.18
CA ILE A 467 -15.43 -1.47 38.79
C ILE A 467 -15.13 -1.63 37.29
N GLY A 468 -16.08 -1.42 36.36
CA GLY A 468 -15.81 -1.98 35.03
C GLY A 468 -16.89 -1.96 33.93
N PRO A 469 -16.71 -2.82 32.88
CA PRO A 469 -17.20 -2.73 31.50
C PRO A 469 -18.65 -2.33 31.14
N GLU A 470 -19.55 -2.01 32.07
CA GLU A 470 -20.93 -1.58 31.74
C GLU A 470 -20.96 -0.35 30.83
N GLU A 471 -20.07 0.62 31.06
CA GLU A 471 -20.00 1.86 30.26
C GLU A 471 -19.60 1.57 28.80
N ILE A 472 -18.67 0.63 28.60
CA ILE A 472 -18.24 0.12 27.28
C ILE A 472 -19.40 -0.57 26.55
N TYR A 473 -20.25 -1.29 27.30
CA TYR A 473 -21.44 -1.97 26.76
C TYR A 473 -22.60 -1.01 26.40
N GLN A 474 -22.79 0.07 27.17
CA GLN A 474 -23.83 1.07 26.92
C GLN A 474 -23.55 1.96 25.70
N GLU A 475 -22.27 2.20 25.38
CA GLU A 475 -21.82 3.08 24.29
C GLU A 475 -21.96 2.51 22.86
N GLN A 476 -22.54 1.30 22.70
CA GLN A 476 -22.74 0.61 21.42
C GLN A 476 -21.51 0.65 20.50
N LEU A 477 -20.40 0.03 20.94
CA LEU A 477 -19.14 -0.10 20.19
C LEU A 477 -19.25 -1.08 18.99
N SER A 478 -20.33 -1.03 18.22
CA SER A 478 -20.59 -1.89 17.08
C SER A 478 -19.40 -1.87 16.10
N GLY A 479 -18.84 -3.05 15.82
CA GLY A 479 -17.70 -3.23 14.92
C GLY A 479 -16.32 -3.01 15.55
N THR A 480 -16.22 -2.50 16.78
CA THR A 480 -14.91 -2.34 17.46
C THR A 480 -14.37 -3.68 17.92
N GLU A 481 -13.13 -3.99 17.52
CA GLU A 481 -12.43 -5.22 17.90
C GLU A 481 -11.37 -4.95 18.98
N LEU A 482 -10.76 -3.76 18.96
CA LEU A 482 -9.82 -3.31 19.98
C LEU A 482 -10.23 -1.91 20.49
N LEU A 483 -10.23 -1.71 21.81
CA LEU A 483 -10.50 -0.41 22.43
C LEU A 483 -9.27 0.08 23.20
N LEU A 484 -8.66 1.17 22.71
CA LEU A 484 -7.54 1.83 23.36
C LEU A 484 -8.05 3.03 24.17
N ILE A 485 -7.87 3.00 25.49
CA ILE A 485 -8.25 4.11 26.38
C ILE A 485 -6.97 4.81 26.86
N LEU A 486 -6.83 6.08 26.54
CA LEU A 486 -5.72 6.92 27.00
C LEU A 486 -6.03 7.44 28.41
N GLY A 487 -5.21 7.07 29.40
CA GLY A 487 -5.34 7.56 30.79
C GLY A 487 -4.27 8.59 31.17
N ASN A 488 -4.29 9.06 32.41
CA ASN A 488 -3.35 10.07 32.92
C ASN A 488 -1.87 9.72 32.68
N LYS A 489 -1.48 8.45 32.82
CA LYS A 489 -0.10 7.97 32.55
C LYS A 489 0.37 8.21 31.11
N TYR A 490 -0.54 8.33 30.14
CA TYR A 490 -0.18 8.74 28.78
C TYR A 490 0.43 10.15 28.78
N VAL A 491 -0.16 11.08 29.53
CA VAL A 491 0.31 12.47 29.63
C VAL A 491 1.70 12.54 30.27
N ASP A 492 1.93 11.78 31.34
CA ASP A 492 3.23 11.71 32.01
C ASP A 492 4.34 11.31 31.04
N ARG A 493 4.08 10.29 30.22
CA ARG A 493 5.05 9.75 29.26
C ARG A 493 5.23 10.66 28.05
N ALA A 494 4.17 11.30 27.58
CA ALA A 494 4.23 12.27 26.49
C ALA A 494 5.11 13.48 26.85
N LYS A 495 5.01 13.98 28.08
CA LYS A 495 5.86 15.08 28.59
C LYS A 495 7.33 14.72 28.72
N GLY A 496 7.64 13.48 29.11
CA GLY A 496 9.01 12.99 29.23
C GLY A 496 9.74 12.83 27.90
N LYS A 497 9.13 13.24 26.77
CA LYS A 497 9.62 13.07 25.39
C LYS A 497 9.94 11.63 24.98
N ARG A 498 9.53 10.63 25.77
CA ARG A 498 9.74 9.22 25.43
C ARG A 498 8.93 8.79 24.19
N PHE A 499 7.97 9.62 23.77
CA PHE A 499 7.12 9.41 22.60
C PHE A 499 6.95 10.70 21.78
N ASP A 500 7.97 11.55 21.73
CA ASP A 500 7.98 12.81 20.96
C ASP A 500 8.40 12.50 19.50
N TYR A 501 7.42 12.17 18.64
CA TYR A 501 7.67 11.76 17.26
C TYR A 501 7.40 12.86 16.23
N TYR A 502 7.26 14.12 16.63
CA TYR A 502 7.30 15.27 15.72
C TYR A 502 8.22 16.31 16.35
N LYS A 503 9.51 16.22 16.02
CA LYS A 503 10.39 17.37 16.10
C LYS A 503 10.75 17.80 14.70
#